data_AF-L7VVP5-F1
#
_entry.id   AF-L7VVP5-F1
#
_cell.length_a   1.000
_cell.length_b   1.000
_cell.length_c   1.000
_cell.angle_alpha   90.00
_cell.angle_beta   90.00
_cell.angle_gamma   90.00
#
_symmetry.space_group_name_H-M   'P 1'
#
loop_
_entity.id
_entity.type
_entity.pdbx_description
1 polymer ?
#
loop_
_entity_poly.entity_id
_entity_poly.type
_entity_poly.pdbx_seq_one_letter_code
_entity_poly.pdbx_strand_id
1 'polypeptide(L)' 'MVESHIKNAKEDLNFNEWGKYSNRKQERLLNSIKEQIETKQMPLSSYTLMHKDAKLNDEQIKVLTNWLKEQK' A
#
# COMPACT_ATOMS: atom_id res chain seq x y z
N MET A 1 -9.68 -14.70 -12.60
CA MET A 1 -8.78 -14.60 -11.43
C MET A 1 -8.03 -13.27 -11.41
N VAL A 2 -7.23 -12.92 -12.43
CA VAL A 2 -6.51 -11.63 -12.45
C VAL A 2 -7.46 -10.42 -12.50
N GLU A 3 -8.48 -10.45 -13.36
CA GLU A 3 -9.48 -9.37 -13.45
C GLU A 3 -10.21 -9.11 -12.13
N SER A 4 -10.57 -10.18 -11.40
CA SER A 4 -11.21 -10.04 -10.08
C SER A 4 -10.27 -9.40 -9.06
N HIS A 5 -8.97 -9.73 -9.08
CA HIS A 5 -7.99 -9.07 -8.21
C HIS A 5 -7.85 -7.57 -8.56
N ILE A 6 -7.83 -7.23 -9.85
CA ILE A 6 -7.78 -5.83 -10.30
C ILE A 6 -9.03 -5.06 -9.85
N LYS A 7 -10.21 -5.67 -10.00
CA LYS A 7 -11.48 -5.08 -9.58
C LYS A 7 -11.47 -4.79 -8.07
N ASN A 8 -11.17 -5.80 -7.25
CA ASN A 8 -11.15 -5.66 -5.80
C ASN A 8 -10.12 -4.62 -5.34
N ALA A 9 -8.91 -4.63 -5.94
CA ALA A 9 -7.88 -3.64 -5.61
C ALA A 9 -8.35 -2.21 -5.88
N LYS A 10 -9.08 -1.97 -6.99
CA LYS A 10 -9.66 -0.65 -7.31
C LYS A 10 -10.85 -0.29 -6.41
N GLU A 11 -11.56 -1.26 -5.85
CA GLU A 11 -12.60 -1.00 -4.86
C GLU A 11 -12.00 -0.49 -3.54
N ASP A 12 -10.86 -1.05 -3.13
CA ASP A 12 -10.14 -0.63 -1.92
C ASP A 12 -9.35 0.68 -2.13
N LEU A 13 -8.59 0.77 -3.21
CA LEU A 13 -7.69 1.88 -3.53
C LEU A 13 -7.54 2.05 -5.06
N ASN A 14 -8.20 3.07 -5.62
CA ASN A 14 -8.06 3.41 -7.04
C ASN A 14 -7.29 4.72 -7.22
N PHE A 15 -6.02 4.61 -7.59
CA PHE A 15 -5.16 5.77 -7.86
C PHE A 15 -5.64 6.64 -9.03
N ASN A 16 -6.39 6.09 -9.99
CA ASN A 16 -6.96 6.89 -11.10
C ASN A 16 -8.00 7.91 -10.60
N GLU A 17 -8.65 7.61 -9.46
CA GLU A 17 -9.67 8.46 -8.85
C GLU A 17 -9.09 9.27 -7.67
N TRP A 18 -7.79 9.16 -7.40
CA TRP A 18 -7.14 9.76 -6.23
C TRP A 18 -7.42 11.26 -6.09
N GLY A 19 -7.22 12.01 -7.18
CA GLY A 19 -7.45 13.46 -7.21
C GLY A 19 -8.90 13.90 -7.03
N LYS A 20 -9.87 12.97 -7.10
CA LYS A 20 -11.29 13.24 -6.86
C LYS A 20 -11.74 12.85 -5.45
N TYR A 21 -10.90 12.15 -4.68
CA TYR A 21 -11.22 11.78 -3.31
C TYR A 21 -11.18 12.99 -2.38
N SER A 22 -12.03 12.98 -1.34
CA SER A 22 -11.92 13.97 -0.27
C SER A 22 -10.60 13.77 0.50
N ASN A 23 -10.07 14.85 1.06
CA ASN A 23 -8.85 14.82 1.88
C ASN A 23 -8.93 13.76 2.99
N ARG A 24 -10.09 13.66 3.66
CA ARG A 24 -10.34 12.62 4.68
C ARG A 24 -10.19 11.20 4.12
N LYS A 25 -10.67 10.94 2.89
CA LYS A 25 -10.54 9.62 2.27
C LYS A 25 -9.09 9.34 1.88
N GLN A 26 -8.38 10.33 1.33
CA GLN A 26 -6.96 10.21 1.01
C GLN A 26 -6.12 9.91 2.26
N GLU A 27 -6.32 10.66 3.34
CA GLU A 27 -5.65 10.46 4.63
C GLU A 27 -5.90 9.05 5.19
N ARG A 28 -7.17 8.59 5.20
CA ARG A 28 -7.50 7.21 5.62
C ARG A 28 -6.77 6.16 4.80
N LEU A 29 -6.69 6.34 3.47
CA LEU A 29 -6.04 5.39 2.58
C LEU A 29 -4.51 5.40 2.76
N LEU A 30 -3.88 6.57 2.92
CA LEU A 30 -2.45 6.67 3.23
C LEU A 30 -2.10 5.99 4.55
N ASN A 31 -2.92 6.21 5.58
CA ASN A 31 -2.76 5.54 6.87
C ASN A 31 -2.90 4.03 6.75
N SER A 32 -3.84 3.54 5.93
CA SER A 32 -4.00 2.10 5.68
C SER A 32 -2.79 1.50 4.95
N ILE A 33 -2.23 2.18 3.95
CA ILE A 33 -1.00 1.73 3.27
C ILE A 33 0.16 1.65 4.27
N LYS A 34 0.32 2.69 5.10
CA LYS A 34 1.36 2.75 6.12
C LYS A 34 1.24 1.60 7.11
N GLU A 35 0.04 1.33 7.62
CA GLU A 35 -0.22 0.25 8.57
C GLU A 35 0.13 -1.13 7.99
N GLN A 36 -0.24 -1.40 6.73
CA GLN A 36 0.10 -2.67 6.08
C GLN A 36 1.61 -2.90 5.93
N ILE A 37 2.38 -1.82 5.73
CA ILE A 37 3.85 -1.86 5.65
C ILE A 37 4.46 -2.03 7.05
N GLU A 38 4.00 -1.27 8.05
CA GLU A 38 4.50 -1.34 9.44
C GLU A 38 4.22 -2.71 10.07
N THR A 39 3.07 -3.31 9.77
CA THR A 39 2.66 -4.63 10.26
C THR A 39 3.20 -5.79 9.42
N LYS A 40 4.03 -5.51 8.40
CA LYS A 40 4.64 -6.51 7.51
C LYS A 40 3.60 -7.39 6.79
N GLN A 41 2.38 -6.90 6.61
CA GLN A 41 1.36 -7.57 5.80
C GLN A 41 1.65 -7.44 4.30
N MET A 42 2.31 -6.35 3.90
CA MET A 42 2.74 -6.11 2.54
C MET A 42 4.26 -5.99 2.43
N PRO A 43 4.87 -6.57 1.37
CA PRO A 43 4.23 -7.36 0.31
C PRO A 43 3.80 -8.77 0.80
N LEU A 44 2.79 -9.35 0.15
CA LEU A 44 2.25 -10.66 0.50
C LEU A 44 3.35 -11.73 0.59
N SER A 45 3.26 -12.60 1.59
CA SER A 45 4.21 -13.70 1.81
C SER A 45 4.31 -14.65 0.60
N SER A 46 3.17 -14.94 -0.06
CA SER A 46 3.12 -15.74 -1.28
C SER A 46 3.88 -15.09 -2.45
N TYR A 47 3.81 -13.77 -2.56
CA TYR A 47 4.53 -13.02 -3.58
C TYR A 47 6.04 -13.01 -3.31
N THR A 48 6.45 -12.74 -2.07
CA THR A 48 7.87 -12.69 -1.68
C THR A 48 8.54 -14.07 -1.71
N LEU A 49 7.78 -15.17 -1.69
CA LEU A 49 8.32 -16.52 -1.89
C LEU A 49 8.98 -16.69 -3.27
N MET A 50 8.35 -16.14 -4.32
CA MET A 50 8.88 -16.16 -5.69
C MET A 50 9.70 -14.91 -6.02
N HIS A 51 9.44 -13.79 -5.35
CA HIS A 51 10.08 -12.49 -5.57
C HIS A 51 10.80 -12.03 -4.30
N LYS A 52 11.92 -12.68 -3.98
CA LYS A 52 12.68 -12.40 -2.75
C LYS A 52 13.13 -10.94 -2.65
N ASP A 53 13.43 -10.31 -3.77
CA ASP A 53 13.86 -8.90 -3.84
C ASP A 53 12.76 -7.91 -3.43
N ALA A 54 11.50 -8.34 -3.46
CA ALA A 54 10.37 -7.53 -3.00
C ALA A 54 10.24 -7.52 -1.46
N LYS A 55 10.95 -8.40 -0.74
CA LYS A 55 10.88 -8.45 0.72
C LYS A 55 11.54 -7.20 1.30
N LEU A 56 10.73 -6.36 1.95
CA LEU A 56 11.22 -5.16 2.61
C LEU A 56 12.02 -5.50 3.87
N ASN A 57 13.17 -4.87 4.02
CA ASN A 57 13.90 -4.83 5.28
C ASN A 57 13.40 -3.67 6.16
N ASP A 58 13.85 -3.63 7.42
CA ASP A 58 13.36 -2.64 8.38
C ASP A 58 13.74 -1.18 8.01
N GLU A 59 14.87 -0.98 7.32
CA GLU A 59 15.28 0.35 6.83
C GLU A 59 14.36 0.84 5.70
N GLN A 60 14.04 -0.03 4.74
CA GLN A 60 13.12 0.27 3.65
C GLN A 60 11.70 0.55 4.17
N ILE A 61 11.23 -0.23 5.15
CA ILE A 61 9.97 0.02 5.86
C ILE A 61 9.97 1.42 6.47
N LYS A 62 11.06 1.80 7.16
CA LYS A 62 11.20 3.13 7.77
C LYS A 62 11.18 4.26 6.74
N VAL A 63 11.87 4.09 5.60
CA VAL A 63 11.87 5.08 4.51
C VAL A 63 10.46 5.28 3.96
N LEU A 64 9.75 4.20 3.63
CA LEU A 64 8.40 4.28 3.06
C LEU A 64 7.39 4.89 4.03
N THR A 65 7.43 4.47 5.29
CA THR A 65 6.51 4.95 6.32
C THR A 65 6.75 6.41 6.69
N ASN A 66 7.99 6.89 6.64
CA ASN A 66 8.30 8.31 6.80
C ASN A 66 7.80 9.13 5.61
N TRP A 67 8.05 8.67 4.39
CA TRP A 67 7.53 9.32 3.19
C TRP A 67 6.00 9.44 3.23
N LEU A 68 5.29 8.40 3.67
CA LEU A 68 3.83 8.42 3.83
C LEU A 68 3.34 9.44 4.88
N LYS A 69 4.09 9.65 5.97
CA LYS A 69 3.77 10.66 7.00
C LYS A 69 3.91 12.09 6.50
N GLU A 70 4.72 12.31 5.47
CA GLU A 70 4.97 13.63 4.89
C GLU A 70 3.96 14.03 3.82
N GLN A 71 3.13 13.09 3.37
CA GLN A 71 2.07 13.37 2.39
C GLN A 71 0.96 14.18 3.09
N LYS A 72 0.79 15.44 2.67
CA LYS A 72 -0.25 16.37 3.13
C LYS A 72 -1.37 16.49 2.12
#